data_AF-A0ABD3F8M0-F1
#
_entry.id   AF-A0ABD3F8M0-F1
#
_cell.length_a   1.000
_cell.length_b   1.000
_cell.length_c   1.000
_cell.angle_alpha   90.00
_cell.angle_beta   90.00
_cell.angle_gamma   90.00
#
_symmetry.space_group_name_H-M   'P 1'
#
loop_
_entity.id
_entity.type
_entity.pdbx_description
1 polymer ?
#
loop_
_entity_poly.entity_id
_entity_poly.type
_entity_poly.pdbx_seq_one_letter_code
_entity_poly.pdbx_strand_id
1 'polypeptide(L)'
;MVVLALVIAFLVIEFGVAVVAAAFGIFLAVLFVMTFLAFCVASRALVRSVFMIPVVALRLELNILSTAFGYAFRGFRPLYPQWTLTFEITCKMMRFMFEEYGEVIAFENAALLREPFAMHGKLILKSNCRKHNTRPEQIHANGMNHMWMRDPEKKQHRVVVIHYHGGGFAMSDP
;
A
#
# COMPACT_ATOMS: atom_id res chain seq x y z
N MET A 1 -4.24 -6.00 25.91
CA MET A 1 -5.68 -6.32 26.07
C MET A 1 -6.23 -5.89 27.43
N VAL A 2 -5.55 -6.18 28.55
CA VAL A 2 -6.00 -5.78 29.91
C VAL A 2 -6.16 -4.25 30.08
N VAL A 3 -5.20 -3.45 29.62
CA VAL A 3 -5.26 -1.98 29.71
C VAL A 3 -6.45 -1.40 28.95
N LEU A 4 -6.71 -1.90 27.74
CA LEU A 4 -7.85 -1.47 26.93
C LEU A 4 -9.19 -1.80 27.61
N ALA A 5 -9.31 -2.99 28.21
CA ALA A 5 -10.50 -3.39 28.94
C ALA A 5 -10.74 -2.51 30.18
N LEU A 6 -9.68 -2.16 30.93
CA LEU A 6 -9.77 -1.26 32.09
C LEU A 6 -10.18 0.15 31.70
N VAL A 7 -9.64 0.68 30.59
CA VAL A 7 -10.04 1.99 30.06
C VAL A 7 -11.50 1.99 29.63
N ILE A 8 -11.96 0.96 28.92
CA ILE A 8 -13.38 0.84 28.51
C ILE A 8 -14.28 0.73 29.74
N ALA A 9 -13.92 -0.09 30.74
CA ALA A 9 -14.70 -0.24 31.96
C ALA A 9 -14.80 1.09 32.75
N PHE A 10 -13.69 1.82 32.88
CA PHE A 10 -13.67 3.14 33.51
C PHE A 10 -14.57 4.13 32.76
N LEU A 11 -14.47 4.20 31.43
CA LEU A 11 -15.32 5.07 30.62
C LEU A 11 -16.82 4.71 30.74
N VAL A 12 -17.14 3.42 30.83
CA VAL A 12 -18.52 2.95 31.01
C VAL A 12 -19.06 3.32 32.39
N ILE A 13 -18.23 3.25 33.44
CA ILE A 13 -18.62 3.62 34.80
C ILE A 13 -18.86 5.14 34.89
N GLU A 14 -17.98 5.95 34.29
CA GLU A 14 -18.05 7.42 34.35
C GLU A 14 -19.17 8.01 33.46
N PHE A 15 -19.34 7.50 32.24
CA PHE A 15 -20.22 8.11 31.23
C PHE A 15 -21.46 7.27 30.88
N GLY A 16 -21.53 6.03 31.35
CA GLY A 16 -22.60 5.10 31.02
C GLY A 16 -22.41 4.38 29.68
N VAL A 17 -22.94 3.15 29.59
CA VAL A 17 -22.79 2.28 28.41
C VAL A 17 -23.31 2.93 27.13
N ALA A 18 -24.44 3.64 27.18
CA ALA A 18 -25.05 4.24 25.99
C ALA A 18 -24.17 5.33 25.36
N VAL A 19 -23.54 6.17 26.18
CA VAL A 19 -22.65 7.24 25.71
C VAL A 19 -21.37 6.65 25.11
N VAL A 20 -20.77 5.66 25.77
CA VAL A 20 -19.58 4.98 25.27
C VAL A 20 -19.87 4.25 23.96
N ALA A 21 -21.00 3.55 23.86
CA ALA A 21 -21.40 2.86 22.64
C ALA A 21 -21.67 3.84 21.49
N ALA A 22 -22.33 4.96 21.76
CA ALA A 22 -22.57 6.01 20.76
C ALA A 22 -21.25 6.64 20.29
N ALA A 23 -20.35 6.99 21.21
CA ALA A 23 -19.03 7.54 20.86
C ALA A 23 -18.21 6.57 20.02
N PHE A 24 -18.20 5.27 20.38
CA PHE A 24 -17.53 4.24 19.61
C PHE A 24 -18.16 4.05 18.22
N GLY A 25 -19.50 4.06 18.13
CA GLY A 25 -20.22 4.00 16.85
C GLY A 25 -19.89 5.18 15.93
N ILE A 26 -19.84 6.40 16.47
CA ILE A 26 -19.43 7.61 15.74
C ILE A 26 -17.98 7.47 15.25
N PHE A 27 -17.07 7.02 16.12
CA PHE A 27 -15.68 6.80 15.75
C PHE A 27 -15.54 5.81 14.59
N LEU A 28 -16.23 4.67 14.65
CA LEU A 28 -16.23 3.68 13.57
C LEU A 28 -16.84 4.24 12.27
N ALA A 29 -17.93 5.00 12.36
CA ALA A 29 -18.54 5.63 11.19
C ALA A 29 -17.59 6.64 10.53
N VAL A 30 -16.89 7.48 11.32
CA VAL A 30 -15.89 8.42 10.81
C VAL A 30 -14.73 7.66 10.16
N LEU A 31 -14.21 6.61 10.80
CA LEU A 31 -13.14 5.80 10.24
C LEU A 31 -13.54 5.15 8.91
N PHE A 32 -14.77 4.64 8.84
CA PHE A 32 -15.32 4.07 7.62
C PHE A 32 -15.40 5.13 6.51
N VAL A 33 -15.99 6.29 6.77
CA VAL A 33 -16.11 7.38 5.80
C VAL A 33 -14.73 7.84 5.32
N MET A 34 -13.77 8.04 6.22
CA MET A 34 -12.42 8.45 5.85
C MET A 34 -11.71 7.41 4.98
N THR A 35 -11.87 6.13 5.31
CA THR A 35 -11.31 5.02 4.52
C THR A 35 -11.94 4.99 3.13
N PHE A 36 -13.27 5.06 3.07
CA PHE A 36 -14.01 5.09 1.80
C PHE A 36 -13.63 6.27 0.91
N LEU A 37 -13.47 7.45 1.49
CA LEU A 37 -13.00 8.63 0.77
C LEU A 37 -11.58 8.43 0.23
N ALA A 38 -10.68 7.81 1.00
CA ALA A 38 -9.34 7.47 0.54
C ALA A 38 -9.38 6.51 -0.66
N PHE A 39 -10.24 5.48 -0.61
CA PHE A 39 -10.44 4.56 -1.75
C PHE A 39 -11.09 5.25 -2.95
N CYS A 40 -11.98 6.22 -2.74
CA CYS A 40 -12.52 7.04 -3.83
C CYS A 40 -11.42 7.85 -4.52
N VAL A 41 -10.53 8.47 -3.75
CA VAL A 41 -9.37 9.20 -4.30
C VAL A 41 -8.46 8.27 -5.09
N ALA A 42 -8.12 7.09 -4.54
CA ALA A 42 -7.30 6.10 -5.23
C ALA A 42 -7.96 5.60 -6.53
N SER A 43 -9.28 5.39 -6.50
CA SER A 43 -10.06 4.89 -7.64
C SER A 43 -10.10 5.85 -8.82
N ARG A 44 -9.77 7.14 -8.64
CA ARG A 44 -9.69 8.11 -9.74
C ARG A 44 -8.73 7.68 -10.84
N ALA A 45 -7.62 7.03 -10.47
CA ALA A 45 -6.66 6.53 -11.45
C ALA A 45 -7.14 5.29 -12.22
N LEU A 46 -8.23 4.65 -11.77
CA LEU A 46 -8.72 3.37 -12.29
C LEU A 46 -9.89 3.52 -13.26
N VAL A 47 -10.48 4.71 -13.37
CA VAL A 47 -11.74 4.90 -14.10
C VAL A 47 -11.66 6.03 -15.12
N ARG A 48 -12.45 5.89 -16.19
CA ARG A 48 -12.68 6.95 -17.19
C ARG A 48 -13.77 7.94 -16.77
N SER A 49 -14.72 7.47 -15.94
CA SER A 49 -15.91 8.22 -15.54
C SER A 49 -15.97 8.39 -14.02
N VAL A 50 -16.22 9.62 -13.57
CA VAL A 50 -16.31 9.96 -12.13
C VAL A 50 -17.46 9.23 -11.43
N PHE A 51 -18.51 8.85 -12.17
CA PHE A 51 -19.64 8.10 -11.63
C PHE A 51 -19.27 6.68 -11.22
N MET A 52 -18.18 6.13 -11.77
CA MET A 52 -17.69 4.79 -11.42
C MET A 52 -16.77 4.80 -10.19
N ILE A 53 -16.34 5.97 -9.70
CA ILE A 53 -15.43 6.09 -8.55
C ILE A 53 -15.98 5.34 -7.33
N PRO A 54 -17.23 5.55 -6.88
CA PRO A 54 -17.74 4.87 -5.69
C PRO A 54 -17.82 3.36 -5.86
N VAL A 55 -18.18 2.91 -7.07
CA VAL A 55 -18.29 1.48 -7.39
C VAL A 55 -16.93 0.80 -7.33
N VAL A 56 -15.90 1.41 -7.92
CA VAL A 56 -14.54 0.86 -7.90
C VAL A 56 -13.95 0.92 -6.49
N ALA A 57 -14.21 1.99 -5.72
CA ALA A 57 -13.79 2.10 -4.32
C ALA A 57 -14.35 0.94 -3.48
N LEU A 58 -15.64 0.65 -3.59
CA LEU A 58 -16.26 -0.50 -2.94
C LEU A 58 -15.64 -1.83 -3.38
N ARG A 59 -15.36 -2.01 -4.67
CA ARG A 59 -14.71 -3.24 -5.17
C ARG A 59 -13.31 -3.43 -4.58
N LEU A 60 -12.53 -2.36 -4.44
CA LEU A 60 -11.21 -2.41 -3.80
C LEU A 60 -11.32 -2.79 -2.31
N GLU A 61 -12.24 -2.17 -1.58
CA GLU A 61 -12.48 -2.50 -0.17
C GLU A 61 -12.93 -3.96 0.00
N LEU A 62 -13.87 -4.42 -0.81
CA LEU A 62 -14.32 -5.82 -0.81
C LEU A 62 -13.18 -6.79 -1.15
N ASN A 63 -12.27 -6.40 -2.05
CA ASN A 63 -11.09 -7.21 -2.35
C ASN A 63 -10.19 -7.37 -1.11
N ILE A 64 -9.95 -6.29 -0.37
CA ILE A 64 -9.18 -6.32 0.89
C ILE A 64 -9.90 -7.16 1.94
N LEU A 65 -11.20 -6.91 2.15
CA LEU A 65 -12.01 -7.65 3.12
C LEU A 65 -12.01 -9.14 2.81
N SER A 66 -12.20 -9.54 1.55
CA SER A 66 -12.16 -10.95 1.15
C SER A 66 -10.80 -11.60 1.46
N THR A 67 -9.71 -10.84 1.35
CA THR A 67 -8.36 -11.31 1.66
C THR A 67 -8.15 -11.47 3.16
N ALA A 68 -8.62 -10.49 3.94
CA ALA A 68 -8.60 -10.56 5.41
C ALA A 68 -9.45 -11.72 5.94
N PHE A 69 -10.64 -11.94 5.38
CA PHE A 69 -11.47 -13.09 5.71
C PHE A 69 -10.76 -14.40 5.36
N GLY A 70 -10.19 -14.50 4.15
CA GLY A 70 -9.40 -15.68 3.76
C GLY A 70 -8.25 -15.97 4.72
N TYR A 71 -7.54 -14.94 5.17
CA TYR A 71 -6.48 -15.05 6.17
C TYR A 71 -7.00 -15.55 7.53
N ALA A 72 -8.14 -15.02 7.99
CA ALA A 72 -8.80 -15.47 9.22
C ALA A 72 -9.25 -16.94 9.13
N PHE A 73 -9.86 -17.35 8.01
CA PHE A 73 -10.25 -18.75 7.77
C PHE A 73 -9.05 -19.71 7.76
N ARG A 74 -7.86 -19.23 7.41
CA ARG A 74 -6.60 -20.00 7.51
C ARG A 74 -5.99 -20.00 8.92
N GLY A 75 -6.72 -19.53 9.93
CA GLY A 75 -6.25 -19.47 11.32
C GLY A 75 -5.19 -18.38 11.51
N PHE A 76 -5.36 -17.23 10.85
CA PHE A 76 -4.40 -16.12 10.86
C PHE A 76 -3.03 -16.53 10.34
N ARG A 77 -3.02 -17.33 9.26
CA ARG A 77 -1.81 -17.74 8.56
C ARG A 77 -1.81 -17.20 7.14
N PRO A 78 -0.68 -16.63 6.68
CA PRO A 78 -0.53 -16.14 5.32
C PRO A 78 -0.65 -17.29 4.32
N LEU A 79 -0.98 -16.98 3.06
CA LEU A 79 -1.07 -17.99 2.00
C LEU A 79 0.23 -18.78 1.82
N TYR A 80 1.38 -18.11 1.98
CA TYR A 80 2.70 -18.71 1.94
C TYR A 80 3.48 -18.39 3.23
N PRO A 81 4.32 -19.31 3.75
CA PRO A 81 5.02 -19.12 5.02
C PRO A 81 5.89 -17.86 5.08
N GLN A 82 6.45 -17.45 3.95
CA GLN A 82 7.32 -16.28 3.82
C GLN A 82 6.57 -14.96 3.61
N TRP A 83 5.24 -14.99 3.51
CA TRP A 83 4.41 -13.80 3.30
C TRP A 83 3.90 -13.23 4.61
N THR A 84 3.62 -11.94 4.61
CA THR A 84 2.83 -11.27 5.65
C THR A 84 1.42 -11.02 5.13
N LEU A 85 0.44 -10.79 6.01
CA LEU A 85 -0.90 -10.38 5.59
C LEU A 85 -0.86 -9.10 4.73
N THR A 86 -0.04 -8.13 5.13
CA THR A 86 0.15 -6.89 4.36
C THR A 86 0.64 -7.19 2.95
N PHE A 87 1.62 -8.09 2.81
CA PHE A 87 2.14 -8.47 1.49
C PHE A 87 1.07 -9.18 0.66
N GLU A 88 0.28 -10.08 1.26
CA GLU A 88 -0.81 -10.77 0.58
C GLU A 88 -1.89 -9.79 0.08
N ILE A 89 -2.30 -8.83 0.93
CA ILE A 89 -3.24 -7.77 0.57
C ILE A 89 -2.67 -6.94 -0.59
N THR A 90 -1.41 -6.50 -0.51
CA THR A 90 -0.76 -5.73 -1.57
C THR A 90 -0.73 -6.50 -2.89
N CYS A 91 -0.32 -7.77 -2.87
CA CYS A 91 -0.29 -8.60 -4.07
C CYS A 91 -1.67 -8.73 -4.72
N LYS A 92 -2.71 -9.00 -3.92
CA LYS A 92 -4.05 -9.20 -4.44
C LYS A 92 -4.68 -7.89 -4.94
N MET A 93 -4.42 -6.78 -4.25
CA MET A 93 -4.81 -5.44 -4.69
C MET A 93 -4.16 -5.05 -6.02
N MET A 94 -2.83 -5.17 -6.11
CA MET A 94 -2.08 -4.86 -7.33
C MET A 94 -2.59 -5.71 -8.50
N ARG A 95 -2.75 -7.02 -8.27
CA ARG A 95 -3.28 -7.94 -9.28
C ARG A 95 -4.67 -7.51 -9.75
N PHE A 96 -5.60 -7.25 -8.84
CA PHE A 96 -6.95 -6.79 -9.16
C PHE A 96 -6.94 -5.46 -9.92
N MET A 97 -6.11 -4.50 -9.51
CA MET A 97 -6.01 -3.19 -10.17
C MET A 97 -5.49 -3.32 -11.60
N PHE A 98 -4.44 -4.10 -11.83
CA PHE A 98 -3.83 -4.23 -13.16
C PHE A 98 -4.56 -5.19 -14.09
N GLU A 99 -5.15 -6.27 -13.59
CA GLU A 99 -5.96 -7.17 -14.41
C GLU A 99 -7.22 -6.44 -14.91
N GLU A 100 -7.93 -5.70 -14.06
CA GLU A 100 -9.21 -5.09 -14.47
C GLU A 100 -9.09 -3.68 -15.04
N TYR A 101 -8.12 -2.89 -14.58
CA TYR A 101 -8.02 -1.47 -14.92
C TYR A 101 -6.67 -1.10 -15.53
N GLY A 102 -5.80 -2.07 -15.82
CA GLY A 102 -4.44 -1.84 -16.29
C GLY A 102 -4.37 -0.99 -17.56
N GLU A 103 -5.31 -1.17 -18.50
CA GLU A 103 -5.39 -0.35 -19.72
C GLU A 103 -5.62 1.13 -19.40
N VAL A 104 -6.65 1.43 -18.61
CA VAL A 104 -6.97 2.82 -18.20
C VAL A 104 -5.82 3.42 -17.41
N ILE A 105 -5.24 2.65 -16.49
CA ILE A 105 -4.07 3.08 -15.71
C ILE A 105 -2.91 3.43 -16.63
N ALA A 106 -2.53 2.55 -17.55
CA ALA A 106 -1.30 2.70 -18.33
C ALA A 106 -1.42 3.77 -19.41
N PHE A 107 -2.55 3.83 -20.11
CA PHE A 107 -2.68 4.66 -21.32
C PHE A 107 -3.32 6.03 -21.05
N GLU A 108 -4.12 6.17 -20.01
CA GLU A 108 -4.89 7.40 -19.76
C GLU A 108 -4.46 8.08 -18.45
N ASN A 109 -4.32 7.29 -17.39
CA ASN A 109 -4.21 7.82 -16.03
C ASN A 109 -2.82 7.67 -15.40
N ALA A 110 -1.80 7.24 -16.16
CA ALA A 110 -0.47 6.92 -15.60
C ALA A 110 0.15 8.11 -14.85
N ALA A 111 -0.07 9.33 -15.36
CA ALA A 111 0.40 10.56 -14.73
C ALA A 111 -0.13 10.75 -13.29
N LEU A 112 -1.33 10.27 -12.98
CA LEU A 112 -1.92 10.36 -11.64
C LEU A 112 -1.19 9.47 -10.62
N LEU A 113 -0.45 8.46 -11.10
CA LEU A 113 0.26 7.49 -10.26
C LEU A 113 1.77 7.72 -10.21
N ARG A 114 2.37 8.37 -11.21
CA ARG A 114 3.83 8.63 -11.26
C ARG A 114 4.37 9.30 -10.00
N GLU A 115 3.80 10.45 -9.62
CA GLU A 115 4.30 11.20 -8.46
C GLU A 115 4.07 10.45 -7.13
N PRO A 116 2.89 9.85 -6.86
CA PRO A 116 2.71 8.98 -5.69
C PRO A 116 3.74 7.84 -5.61
N PHE A 117 4.03 7.17 -6.73
CA PHE A 117 5.04 6.09 -6.75
C PHE A 117 6.45 6.63 -6.51
N ALA A 118 6.83 7.76 -7.13
CA ALA A 118 8.12 8.40 -6.91
C ALA A 118 8.30 8.85 -5.46
N MET A 119 7.25 9.44 -4.86
CA MET A 119 7.25 9.85 -3.45
C MET A 119 7.40 8.64 -2.53
N HIS A 120 6.65 7.56 -2.76
CA HIS A 120 6.77 6.34 -1.98
C HIS A 120 8.20 5.79 -2.01
N GLY A 121 8.80 5.71 -3.21
CA GLY A 121 10.20 5.31 -3.38
C GLY A 121 11.17 6.18 -2.58
N LYS A 122 11.05 7.50 -2.67
CA LYS A 122 11.90 8.47 -1.93
C LYS A 122 11.76 8.29 -0.41
N LEU A 123 10.55 8.09 0.10
CA LEU A 123 10.28 7.92 1.53
C LEU A 123 10.93 6.66 2.10
N ILE A 124 10.92 5.55 1.36
CA ILE A 124 11.46 4.28 1.85
C ILE A 124 12.95 4.10 1.59
N LEU A 125 13.52 4.80 0.59
CA LEU A 125 14.89 4.60 0.13
C LEU A 125 15.90 4.75 1.28
N LYS A 126 15.86 5.86 2.01
CA LYS A 126 16.84 6.16 3.07
C LYS A 126 16.85 5.10 4.18
N SER A 127 15.66 4.65 4.60
CA SER A 127 15.52 3.63 5.64
C SER A 127 16.08 2.28 5.17
N ASN A 128 15.78 1.88 3.95
CA ASN A 128 16.29 0.64 3.36
C ASN A 128 17.81 0.70 3.14
N CYS A 129 18.35 1.80 2.62
CA CYS A 129 19.79 2.02 2.49
C CYS A 129 20.49 1.83 3.82
N ARG A 130 19.95 2.43 4.89
CA ARG A 130 20.51 2.30 6.24
C ARG A 130 20.45 0.86 6.75
N LYS A 131 19.30 0.19 6.61
CA LYS A 131 19.10 -1.19 7.07
C LYS A 131 20.07 -2.18 6.41
N HIS A 132 20.34 -1.97 5.12
CA HIS A 132 21.18 -2.86 4.32
C HIS A 132 22.61 -2.36 4.14
N ASN A 133 22.99 -1.27 4.84
CA ASN A 133 24.29 -0.62 4.70
C ASN A 133 24.68 -0.40 3.23
N THR A 134 23.79 0.21 2.45
CA THR A 134 24.02 0.55 1.03
C THR A 134 23.96 2.06 0.81
N ARG A 135 24.57 2.52 -0.29
CA ARG A 135 24.59 3.92 -0.72
C ARG A 135 23.95 4.04 -2.11
N PRO A 136 22.88 4.85 -2.25
CA PRO A 136 22.31 5.14 -3.56
C PRO A 136 23.21 6.15 -4.29
N GLU A 137 23.64 5.81 -5.49
CA GLU A 137 24.43 6.65 -6.39
C GLU A 137 23.77 6.70 -7.76
N GLN A 138 23.56 7.90 -8.30
CA GLN A 138 23.10 8.06 -9.67
C GLN A 138 24.25 7.80 -10.63
N ILE A 139 24.03 6.99 -11.66
CA ILE A 139 24.99 6.73 -12.72
C ILE A 139 24.38 7.08 -14.07
N HIS A 140 25.19 7.61 -14.98
CA HIS A 140 24.79 7.83 -16.36
C HIS A 140 25.48 6.79 -17.24
N ALA A 141 24.70 5.96 -17.92
CA ALA A 141 25.19 4.90 -18.79
C ALA A 141 24.22 4.65 -19.94
N ASN A 142 24.75 4.43 -21.16
CA ASN A 142 23.97 4.21 -22.37
C ASN A 142 22.93 5.33 -22.64
N GLY A 143 23.30 6.59 -22.37
CA GLY A 143 22.41 7.74 -22.55
C GLY A 143 21.27 7.85 -21.53
N MET A 144 21.24 7.00 -20.50
CA MET A 144 20.18 6.96 -19.50
C MET A 144 20.72 7.16 -18.08
N ASN A 145 19.86 7.68 -17.21
CA ASN A 145 20.13 7.75 -15.78
C ASN A 145 19.70 6.44 -15.11
N HIS A 146 20.57 5.87 -14.29
CA HIS A 146 20.27 4.67 -13.50
C HIS A 146 20.57 4.94 -12.02
N MET A 147 19.94 4.17 -11.15
CA MET A 147 20.22 4.17 -9.72
C MET A 147 21.06 2.96 -9.36
N TRP A 148 22.23 3.18 -8.77
CA TRP A 148 23.09 2.13 -8.25
C TRP A 148 23.06 2.12 -6.72
N MET A 149 22.57 1.02 -6.15
CA MET A 149 22.70 0.71 -4.73
C MET A 149 24.05 0.02 -4.45
N ARG A 150 25.04 0.74 -3.91
CA ARG A 150 26.40 0.22 -3.67
C ARG A 150 26.64 -0.18 -2.22
N ASP A 151 27.54 -1.15 -2.03
CA ASP A 151 28.24 -1.30 -0.76
C ASP A 151 29.09 -0.05 -0.48
N PRO A 152 29.20 0.41 0.77
CA PRO A 152 30.04 1.54 1.15
C PRO A 152 31.53 1.22 0.97
N GLU A 153 31.91 -0.05 1.04
CA GLU A 153 33.28 -0.51 0.86
C GLU A 153 33.52 -0.97 -0.57
N LYS A 154 34.65 -0.55 -1.15
CA LYS A 154 35.07 -1.01 -2.47
C LYS A 154 35.66 -2.41 -2.36
N LYS A 155 34.96 -3.40 -2.93
CA LYS A 155 35.41 -4.79 -3.02
C LYS A 155 36.12 -5.04 -4.36
N GLN A 156 37.16 -5.89 -4.36
CA GLN A 156 37.88 -6.30 -5.57
C GLN A 156 37.00 -7.13 -6.52
N HIS A 157 36.16 -8.01 -5.95
CA HIS A 157 35.15 -8.77 -6.66
C HIS A 157 33.77 -8.45 -6.10
N ARG A 158 32.76 -8.34 -6.97
CA ARG A 158 31.38 -8.04 -6.59
C ARG A 158 30.38 -8.76 -7.48
N VAL A 159 29.29 -9.20 -6.87
CA VAL A 159 28.09 -9.65 -7.58
C VAL A 159 27.26 -8.41 -7.92
N VAL A 160 26.88 -8.27 -9.19
CA VAL A 160 26.03 -7.18 -9.67
C VAL A 160 24.69 -7.76 -10.08
N VAL A 161 23.61 -7.21 -9.53
CA VAL A 161 22.25 -7.55 -9.91
C VAL A 161 21.68 -6.38 -10.70
N ILE A 162 21.31 -6.63 -11.95
CA ILE A 162 20.58 -5.67 -12.77
C ILE A 162 19.10 -5.89 -12.51
N HIS A 163 18.44 -4.89 -11.94
CA HIS A 163 17.02 -4.94 -11.62
C HIS A 163 16.24 -3.97 -12.50
N TYR A 164 15.27 -4.51 -13.24
CA TYR A 164 14.25 -3.72 -13.93
C TYR A 164 13.03 -3.65 -13.01
N HIS A 165 12.62 -2.43 -12.63
CA HIS A 165 11.46 -2.25 -11.76
C HIS A 165 10.16 -2.59 -12.51
N GLY A 166 9.10 -2.87 -11.74
CA GLY A 166 7.75 -3.03 -12.28
C GLY A 166 7.10 -1.69 -12.68
N GLY A 167 5.78 -1.59 -12.60
CA GLY A 167 5.07 -0.33 -12.89
C GLY A 167 4.49 -0.24 -14.32
N GLY A 168 4.29 -1.40 -14.96
CA GLY A 168 3.54 -1.51 -16.21
C GLY A 168 4.12 -0.71 -17.38
N PHE A 169 5.42 -0.38 -17.32
CA PHE A 169 6.12 0.50 -18.28
C PHE A 169 5.47 1.88 -18.47
N ALA A 170 4.65 2.33 -17.51
CA ALA A 170 3.85 3.55 -17.64
C ALA A 170 3.90 4.46 -16.41
N MET A 171 3.82 3.89 -15.19
CA MET A 171 3.71 4.67 -13.94
C MET A 171 5.04 4.81 -13.21
N SER A 172 5.92 3.81 -13.34
CA SER A 172 7.28 3.89 -12.84
C SER A 172 8.13 4.17 -14.07
N ASP A 173 8.25 5.44 -14.42
CA ASP A 173 9.19 5.88 -15.46
C ASP A 173 10.53 6.19 -14.75
N PRO A 174 11.70 5.78 -15.29
CA PRO A 174 13.00 6.16 -14.74
C PRO A 174 13.29 7.67 -14.73
#